data_AF-A0A4V3JSI2-F1
#
_entry.id   AF-A0A4V3JSI2-F1
#
_cell.length_a   1.000
_cell.length_b   1.000
_cell.length_c   1.000
_cell.angle_alpha   90.00
_cell.angle_beta   90.00
_cell.angle_gamma   90.00
#
_symmetry.space_group_name_H-M   'P 1'
#
loop_
_entity.id
_entity.type
_entity.pdbx_description
1 polymer ?
#
loop_
_entity_poly.entity_id
_entity_poly.type
_entity_poly.pdbx_seq_one_letter_code
_entity_poly.pdbx_strand_id
1 'polypeptide(L)'
;MKKKYIYIPFVFLIFLLLLDKIFLLDFFQTSFYQEGNPVYYSQRKHLFEKLKADPSVKDKNLLLAFGDSRAYPYSIKTLPASFSKDWTVYNFSGPQAVPAYGFYWFRKILNSGIKPKAVFYVISPEGFDDSKGLFYEPFLRLGADEEFKKAYWEKFPFSDQWEILKENFFTIRRIKPGFKLFWSRLISKKLELYRPDQNHENLILELGNGEQLAYASASNNPKKLEKDALRLKSIYLSGFTLGETEFFFVEEFLKLAEKEGIKAYLIWPKVYPGYRAGYYELGLEKTWWPRVQELASKYGASAADMNTLSSCDLYYDGSHQSVFCISEQSEILMNDYTGKKKLP
;
A
#
# COMPACT_ATOMS: atom_id res chain seq x y z
N MET A 1 -29.36 -54.35 -1.45
CA MET A 1 -29.68 -52.90 -1.37
C MET A 1 -28.42 -52.10 -1.67
N LYS A 2 -28.39 -51.29 -2.75
CA LYS A 2 -27.25 -50.43 -3.06
C LYS A 2 -27.04 -49.45 -1.90
N LYS A 3 -25.82 -49.38 -1.35
CA LYS A 3 -25.45 -48.57 -0.16
C LYS A 3 -25.53 -47.07 -0.46
N LYS A 4 -26.74 -46.54 -0.68
CA LYS A 4 -26.99 -45.11 -0.98
C LYS A 4 -26.52 -44.17 0.13
N TYR A 5 -26.38 -44.68 1.36
CA TYR A 5 -25.83 -43.95 2.51
C TYR A 5 -24.38 -43.49 2.32
N ILE A 6 -23.60 -44.12 1.44
CA ILE A 6 -22.22 -43.69 1.15
C ILE A 6 -22.17 -42.30 0.49
N TYR A 7 -23.28 -41.87 -0.13
CA TYR A 7 -23.38 -40.56 -0.77
C TYR A 7 -23.78 -39.44 0.20
N ILE A 8 -24.25 -39.75 1.42
CA ILE A 8 -24.70 -38.73 2.38
C ILE A 8 -23.58 -37.74 2.74
N PRO A 9 -22.34 -38.17 3.04
CA PRO A 9 -21.24 -37.22 3.27
C PRO A 9 -20.95 -36.33 2.06
N PHE A 10 -21.06 -36.85 0.83
CA PHE A 10 -20.86 -36.07 -0.39
C PHE A 10 -21.97 -35.06 -0.63
N VAL A 11 -23.23 -35.46 -0.43
CA VAL A 11 -24.39 -34.54 -0.51
C VAL A 11 -24.29 -33.45 0.55
N PHE A 12 -23.88 -33.81 1.78
CA PHE A 12 -23.66 -32.84 2.85
C PHE A 12 -22.53 -31.87 2.52
N LEU A 13 -21.41 -32.35 1.95
CA LEU A 13 -20.32 -31.50 1.49
C LEU A 13 -20.76 -30.53 0.38
N ILE A 14 -21.50 -31.02 -0.61
CA ILE A 14 -22.07 -30.19 -1.68
C ILE A 14 -23.00 -29.13 -1.07
N PHE A 15 -23.86 -29.52 -0.13
CA PHE A 15 -24.74 -28.59 0.57
C PHE A 15 -23.97 -27.50 1.31
N LEU A 16 -22.89 -27.86 2.03
CA LEU A 16 -22.03 -26.88 2.70
C LEU A 16 -21.35 -25.92 1.71
N LEU A 17 -20.90 -26.42 0.55
CA LEU A 17 -20.30 -25.59 -0.50
C LEU A 17 -21.32 -24.64 -1.14
N LEU A 18 -22.58 -25.04 -1.26
CA LEU A 18 -23.66 -24.18 -1.73
C LEU A 18 -24.04 -23.13 -0.68
N LEU A 19 -24.11 -23.53 0.60
CA LEU A 19 -24.38 -22.62 1.72
C LEU A 19 -23.29 -21.57 1.85
N ASP A 20 -22.03 -21.95 1.62
CA ASP A 20 -20.90 -21.01 1.54
C ASP A 20 -21.10 -19.92 0.47
N LYS A 21 -21.86 -20.16 -0.61
CA LYS A 21 -22.11 -19.14 -1.65
C LYS A 21 -23.10 -18.05 -1.22
N ILE A 22 -23.81 -18.21 -0.10
CA ILE A 22 -24.61 -17.13 0.50
C ILE A 22 -23.72 -15.91 0.81
N PHE A 23 -22.45 -16.14 1.10
CA PHE A 23 -21.47 -15.10 1.35
C PHE A 23 -21.09 -14.28 0.11
N LEU A 24 -21.52 -14.67 -1.10
CA LEU A 24 -21.38 -13.84 -2.31
C LEU A 24 -22.37 -12.67 -2.36
N LEU A 25 -23.42 -12.67 -1.52
CA LEU A 25 -24.40 -11.59 -1.53
C LEU A 25 -23.75 -10.26 -1.15
N ASP A 26 -24.15 -9.18 -1.84
CA ASP A 26 -23.60 -7.83 -1.66
C ASP A 26 -23.58 -7.39 -0.19
N PHE A 27 -24.63 -7.73 0.57
CA PHE A 27 -24.69 -7.47 2.00
C PHE A 27 -23.43 -7.97 2.73
N PHE A 28 -22.99 -9.20 2.48
CA PHE A 28 -21.82 -9.74 3.18
C PHE A 28 -20.50 -9.17 2.66
N GLN A 29 -20.43 -8.79 1.39
CA GLN A 29 -19.24 -8.19 0.78
C GLN A 29 -19.04 -6.72 1.20
N THR A 30 -20.12 -6.00 1.49
CA THR A 30 -20.10 -4.57 1.80
C THR A 30 -20.34 -4.24 3.27
N SER A 31 -21.09 -5.08 4.00
CA SER A 31 -21.55 -4.80 5.37
C SER A 31 -20.72 -5.47 6.47
N PHE A 32 -19.60 -6.11 6.12
CA PHE A 32 -18.64 -6.70 7.07
C PHE A 32 -17.24 -6.09 6.94
N TYR A 33 -17.16 -4.92 6.30
CA TYR A 33 -15.94 -4.16 6.08
C TYR A 33 -15.22 -3.80 7.39
N GLN A 34 -13.99 -4.29 7.54
CA GLN A 34 -13.16 -4.05 8.73
C GLN A 34 -12.56 -2.63 8.71
N GLU A 35 -12.24 -2.09 9.89
CA GLU A 35 -11.52 -0.81 10.03
C GLU A 35 -10.11 -0.89 9.43
N GLY A 36 -9.60 0.25 8.94
CA GLY A 36 -8.26 0.37 8.37
C GLY A 36 -8.20 -0.10 6.91
N ASN A 37 -7.51 -1.20 6.65
CA ASN A 37 -7.05 -1.57 5.30
C ASN A 37 -8.14 -1.52 4.22
N PRO A 38 -9.30 -2.16 4.38
CA PRO A 38 -10.30 -2.18 3.33
C PRO A 38 -10.71 -0.76 2.87
N VAL A 39 -10.89 0.20 3.79
CA VAL A 39 -11.32 1.58 3.46
C VAL A 39 -10.39 2.22 2.43
N TYR A 40 -9.06 2.17 2.65
CA TYR A 40 -8.08 2.75 1.73
C TYR A 40 -8.10 2.08 0.36
N TYR A 41 -8.17 0.75 0.31
CA TYR A 41 -8.17 -0.01 -0.94
C TYR A 41 -9.45 0.22 -1.77
N SER A 42 -10.60 0.39 -1.12
CA SER A 42 -11.83 0.82 -1.80
C SER A 42 -11.73 2.27 -2.26
N GLN A 43 -11.24 3.16 -1.40
CA GLN A 43 -11.14 4.59 -1.70
C GLN A 43 -10.25 4.85 -2.92
N ARG A 44 -9.15 4.10 -3.12
CA ARG A 44 -8.29 4.29 -4.30
C ARG A 44 -9.00 4.06 -5.63
N LYS A 45 -10.05 3.24 -5.67
CA LYS A 45 -10.91 3.09 -6.86
C LYS A 45 -11.68 4.36 -7.15
N HIS A 46 -12.22 5.02 -6.12
CA HIS A 46 -12.88 6.31 -6.27
C HIS A 46 -11.88 7.41 -6.62
N LEU A 47 -10.71 7.43 -5.96
CA LEU A 47 -9.64 8.37 -6.26
C LEU A 47 -9.18 8.30 -7.72
N PHE A 48 -9.15 7.10 -8.29
CA PHE A 48 -8.83 6.90 -9.71
C PHE A 48 -9.87 7.55 -10.64
N GLU A 49 -11.16 7.39 -10.34
CA GLU A 49 -12.22 8.05 -11.11
C GLU A 49 -12.18 9.57 -10.93
N LYS A 50 -11.91 10.05 -9.71
CA LYS A 50 -11.67 11.48 -9.43
C LYS A 50 -10.50 12.03 -10.25
N LEU A 51 -9.37 11.34 -10.28
CA LEU A 51 -8.20 11.72 -11.07
C LEU A 51 -8.53 11.84 -12.57
N LYS A 52 -9.33 10.89 -13.11
CA LYS A 52 -9.75 10.92 -14.52
C LYS A 52 -10.65 12.11 -14.85
N ALA A 53 -11.48 12.53 -13.90
CA ALA A 53 -12.41 13.64 -14.07
C ALA A 53 -11.80 15.01 -13.73
N ASP A 54 -10.64 15.06 -13.10
CA ASP A 54 -10.02 16.30 -12.61
C ASP A 54 -9.44 17.15 -13.78
N PRO A 55 -10.01 18.32 -14.08
CA PRO A 55 -9.51 19.17 -15.16
C PRO A 55 -8.11 19.71 -14.86
N SER A 56 -7.71 19.83 -13.58
CA SER A 56 -6.41 20.37 -13.19
C SER A 56 -5.24 19.51 -13.69
N VAL A 57 -5.47 18.23 -13.97
CA VAL A 57 -4.47 17.31 -14.54
C VAL A 57 -4.05 17.72 -15.96
N LYS A 58 -4.87 18.51 -16.67
CA LYS A 58 -4.53 19.05 -17.99
C LYS A 58 -3.72 20.34 -17.90
N ASP A 59 -3.98 21.16 -16.89
CA ASP A 59 -3.42 22.50 -16.76
C ASP A 59 -2.18 22.55 -15.86
N LYS A 60 -2.01 21.55 -14.98
CA LYS A 60 -0.92 21.47 -13.99
C LYS A 60 -0.05 20.24 -14.22
N ASN A 61 1.18 20.32 -13.73
CA ASN A 61 2.03 19.15 -13.63
C ASN A 61 1.48 18.17 -12.59
N LEU A 62 1.38 16.89 -12.97
CA LEU A 62 0.90 15.85 -12.07
C LEU A 62 2.08 15.12 -11.42
N LEU A 63 2.02 14.98 -10.09
CA LEU A 63 2.84 14.07 -9.31
C LEU A 63 1.96 12.98 -8.71
N LEU A 64 2.39 11.72 -8.80
CA LEU A 64 1.73 10.60 -8.13
C LEU A 64 2.60 10.07 -6.99
N ALA A 65 1.99 9.81 -5.85
CA ALA A 65 2.63 9.12 -4.73
C ALA A 65 2.10 7.69 -4.61
N PHE A 66 3.01 6.73 -4.44
CA PHE A 66 2.73 5.30 -4.25
C PHE A 66 3.52 4.77 -3.06
N GLY A 67 3.09 3.64 -2.52
CA GLY A 67 3.79 2.93 -1.44
C GLY A 67 2.86 2.48 -0.33
N ASP A 68 3.46 2.16 0.81
CA ASP A 68 2.74 1.81 2.02
C ASP A 68 2.20 3.07 2.77
N SER A 69 1.76 2.90 4.02
CA SER A 69 1.24 4.01 4.83
C SER A 69 2.27 5.13 5.10
N ARG A 70 3.56 4.89 4.93
CA ARG A 70 4.61 5.90 5.08
C ARG A 70 4.61 6.91 3.93
N ALA A 71 3.95 6.59 2.81
CA ALA A 71 3.76 7.52 1.70
C ALA A 71 2.56 8.47 1.87
N TYR A 72 1.65 8.24 2.82
CA TYR A 72 0.42 9.04 2.91
C TYR A 72 0.60 10.56 2.97
N PRO A 73 1.65 11.11 3.62
CA PRO A 73 1.76 12.55 3.74
C PRO A 73 2.23 13.27 2.47
N TYR A 74 2.74 12.55 1.46
CA TYR A 74 3.12 13.16 0.18
C TYR A 74 1.87 13.73 -0.50
N SER A 75 1.81 15.06 -0.57
CA SER A 75 0.66 15.83 -1.05
C SER A 75 1.12 17.20 -1.53
N ILE A 76 0.20 17.95 -2.15
CA ILE A 76 0.48 19.33 -2.54
C ILE A 76 0.83 20.24 -1.34
N LYS A 77 0.35 19.88 -0.14
CA LYS A 77 0.60 20.62 1.11
C LYS A 77 2.01 20.39 1.68
N THR A 78 2.66 19.30 1.29
CA THR A 78 4.03 18.98 1.71
C THR A 78 5.06 19.28 0.62
N LEU A 79 4.65 19.57 -0.62
CA LEU A 79 5.57 20.09 -1.63
C LEU A 79 6.08 21.51 -1.27
N PRO A 80 7.30 21.88 -1.72
CA PRO A 80 7.79 23.25 -1.53
C PRO A 80 6.84 24.27 -2.14
N ALA A 81 6.70 25.44 -1.50
CA ALA A 81 5.72 26.46 -1.88
C ALA A 81 5.83 26.90 -3.35
N SER A 82 7.04 26.87 -3.93
CA SER A 82 7.30 27.16 -5.34
C SER A 82 6.61 26.22 -6.32
N PHE A 83 6.20 25.03 -5.89
CA PHE A 83 5.49 24.04 -6.73
C PHE A 83 3.97 24.07 -6.52
N SER A 84 3.50 24.63 -5.41
CA SER A 84 2.09 24.56 -4.98
C SER A 84 1.06 25.08 -5.99
N LYS A 85 1.45 26.02 -6.87
CA LYS A 85 0.56 26.62 -7.86
C LYS A 85 0.42 25.77 -9.12
N ASP A 86 1.55 25.28 -9.64
CA ASP A 86 1.64 24.64 -10.96
C ASP A 86 1.60 23.12 -10.91
N TRP A 87 1.47 22.55 -9.71
CA TRP A 87 1.40 21.12 -9.49
C TRP A 87 0.08 20.70 -8.86
N THR A 88 -0.31 19.47 -9.18
CA THR A 88 -1.32 18.71 -8.46
C THR A 88 -0.72 17.39 -8.03
N VAL A 89 -1.10 16.91 -6.86
CA VAL A 89 -0.60 15.66 -6.29
C VAL A 89 -1.77 14.75 -5.99
N TYR A 90 -1.63 13.49 -6.41
CA TYR A 90 -2.55 12.42 -6.04
C TYR A 90 -1.79 11.29 -5.36
N ASN A 91 -2.33 10.81 -4.25
CA ASN A 91 -1.68 9.81 -3.43
C ASN A 91 -2.44 8.48 -3.46
N PHE A 92 -1.87 7.51 -4.15
CA PHE A 92 -2.41 6.16 -4.30
C PHE A 92 -1.81 5.17 -3.31
N SER A 93 -1.06 5.59 -2.29
CA SER A 93 -0.49 4.69 -1.30
C SER A 93 -1.56 3.95 -0.49
N GLY A 94 -1.22 2.83 0.14
CA GLY A 94 -2.17 2.03 0.91
C GLY A 94 -1.52 1.42 2.15
N PRO A 95 -2.29 1.02 3.17
CA PRO A 95 -1.70 0.44 4.36
C PRO A 95 -1.12 -0.93 4.02
N GLN A 96 0.13 -1.16 4.44
CA GLN A 96 0.89 -2.39 4.15
C GLN A 96 0.96 -2.73 2.65
N ALA A 97 0.85 -1.72 1.78
CA ALA A 97 0.93 -1.93 0.35
C ALA A 97 2.35 -2.36 -0.06
N VAL A 98 2.44 -3.48 -0.76
CA VAL A 98 3.67 -4.00 -1.35
C VAL A 98 3.93 -3.37 -2.73
N PRO A 99 5.14 -3.47 -3.29
CA PRO A 99 5.43 -2.91 -4.60
C PRO A 99 4.43 -3.27 -5.72
N ALA A 100 3.97 -4.51 -5.80
CA ALA A 100 2.96 -4.94 -6.77
C ALA A 100 1.69 -4.05 -6.78
N TYR A 101 1.28 -3.52 -5.62
CA TYR A 101 0.17 -2.58 -5.51
C TYR A 101 0.45 -1.22 -6.18
N GLY A 102 1.66 -0.68 -5.99
CA GLY A 102 2.08 0.55 -6.64
C GLY A 102 2.11 0.40 -8.17
N PHE A 103 2.67 -0.72 -8.64
CA PHE A 103 2.66 -1.08 -10.06
C PHE A 103 1.25 -1.22 -10.64
N TYR A 104 0.35 -1.90 -9.92
CA TYR A 104 -1.05 -2.05 -10.33
C TYR A 104 -1.72 -0.70 -10.60
N TRP A 105 -1.62 0.25 -9.67
CA TRP A 105 -2.22 1.57 -9.85
C TRP A 105 -1.53 2.38 -10.93
N PHE A 106 -0.20 2.37 -10.96
CA PHE A 106 0.56 3.12 -11.96
C PHE A 106 0.20 2.66 -13.38
N ARG A 107 0.18 1.35 -13.63
CA ARG A 107 -0.25 0.77 -14.91
C ARG A 107 -1.68 1.17 -15.27
N LYS A 108 -2.62 1.12 -14.33
CA LYS A 108 -4.02 1.53 -14.57
C LYS A 108 -4.13 3.01 -14.95
N ILE A 109 -3.36 3.88 -14.29
CA ILE A 109 -3.36 5.32 -14.54
C ILE A 109 -2.75 5.64 -15.91
N LEU A 110 -1.64 5.00 -16.27
CA LEU A 110 -1.05 5.17 -17.59
C LEU A 110 -1.97 4.65 -18.70
N ASN A 111 -2.62 3.50 -18.48
CA ASN A 111 -3.56 2.92 -19.44
C ASN A 111 -4.82 3.77 -19.66
N SER A 112 -5.19 4.66 -18.73
CA SER A 112 -6.27 5.64 -18.93
C SER A 112 -5.82 6.91 -19.67
N GLY A 113 -4.56 6.96 -20.11
CA GLY A 113 -3.98 8.10 -20.85
C GLY A 113 -3.42 9.21 -19.96
N ILE A 114 -3.38 9.02 -18.64
CA ILE A 114 -2.90 10.02 -17.68
C ILE A 114 -1.42 9.79 -17.43
N LYS A 115 -0.58 10.78 -17.77
CA LYS A 115 0.88 10.68 -17.63
C LYS A 115 1.42 11.72 -16.64
N PRO A 116 1.90 11.30 -15.45
CA PRO A 116 2.51 12.23 -14.50
C PRO A 116 3.89 12.70 -14.98
N LYS A 117 4.36 13.83 -14.44
CA LYS A 117 5.75 14.29 -14.64
C LYS A 117 6.74 13.60 -13.72
N ALA A 118 6.30 13.28 -12.51
CA ALA A 118 7.12 12.61 -11.52
C ALA A 118 6.28 11.64 -10.69
N VAL A 119 6.94 10.60 -10.16
CA VAL A 119 6.34 9.66 -9.21
C VAL A 119 7.23 9.49 -7.99
N PHE A 120 6.62 9.62 -6.81
CA PHE A 120 7.24 9.31 -5.53
C PHE A 120 6.79 7.94 -5.08
N TYR A 121 7.70 6.98 -5.08
CA TYR A 121 7.38 5.59 -4.80
C TYR A 121 8.11 5.13 -3.55
N VAL A 122 7.40 5.16 -2.43
CA VAL A 122 7.90 4.69 -1.14
C VAL A 122 7.85 3.18 -1.12
N ILE A 123 9.01 2.56 -0.99
CA ILE A 123 9.15 1.11 -0.90
C ILE A 123 9.90 0.76 0.36
N SER A 124 9.40 -0.26 1.04
CA SER A 124 9.91 -0.64 2.35
C SER A 124 10.25 -2.12 2.38
N PRO A 125 11.29 -2.53 3.11
CA PRO A 125 11.77 -3.91 3.07
C PRO A 125 10.72 -4.94 3.46
N GLU A 126 9.79 -4.59 4.36
CA GLU A 126 8.73 -5.51 4.80
C GLU A 126 7.87 -6.01 3.65
N GLY A 127 7.66 -5.16 2.63
CA GLY A 127 6.90 -5.56 1.45
C GLY A 127 7.56 -6.70 0.67
N PHE A 128 8.88 -6.84 0.76
CA PHE A 128 9.68 -7.82 0.02
C PHE A 128 9.81 -9.16 0.76
N ASP A 129 9.03 -9.40 1.82
CA ASP A 129 9.01 -10.68 2.51
C ASP A 129 7.85 -11.56 2.04
N ASP A 130 8.16 -12.46 1.10
CA ASP A 130 7.19 -13.41 0.54
C ASP A 130 6.61 -14.37 1.61
N SER A 131 7.26 -14.51 2.77
CA SER A 131 6.78 -15.39 3.86
C SER A 131 5.69 -14.76 4.74
N LYS A 132 5.48 -13.43 4.66
CA LYS A 132 4.56 -12.69 5.55
C LYS A 132 3.14 -12.61 5.02
N GLY A 133 2.91 -12.98 3.76
CA GLY A 133 1.60 -12.91 3.12
C GLY A 133 1.08 -11.48 2.92
N LEU A 134 1.94 -10.46 3.00
CA LEU A 134 1.57 -9.05 2.78
C LEU A 134 1.14 -8.79 1.33
N PHE A 135 1.69 -9.57 0.39
CA PHE A 135 1.29 -9.51 -1.00
C PHE A 135 -0.15 -10.00 -1.19
N TYR A 136 -0.49 -11.16 -0.61
CA TYR A 136 -1.88 -11.63 -0.57
C TYR A 136 -2.82 -10.66 0.16
N GLU A 137 -2.53 -10.33 1.41
CA GLU A 137 -3.36 -9.47 2.25
C GLU A 137 -2.52 -8.33 2.85
N PRO A 138 -2.80 -7.07 2.49
CA PRO A 138 -4.08 -6.62 1.93
C PRO A 138 -4.22 -6.62 0.40
N PHE A 139 -3.14 -6.68 -0.39
CA PHE A 139 -3.22 -6.27 -1.80
C PHE A 139 -4.03 -7.21 -2.72
N LEU A 140 -3.64 -8.46 -2.93
CA LEU A 140 -4.34 -9.34 -3.88
C LEU A 140 -5.80 -9.58 -3.49
N ARG A 141 -6.08 -9.59 -2.19
CA ARG A 141 -7.43 -9.80 -1.66
C ARG A 141 -8.32 -8.56 -1.81
N LEU A 142 -7.83 -7.36 -1.47
CA LEU A 142 -8.68 -6.16 -1.36
C LEU A 142 -8.53 -5.18 -2.56
N GLY A 143 -7.35 -5.17 -3.20
CA GLY A 143 -6.98 -4.18 -4.20
C GLY A 143 -6.97 -4.66 -5.64
N ALA A 144 -6.32 -5.79 -5.89
CA ALA A 144 -6.10 -6.32 -7.23
C ALA A 144 -7.40 -6.81 -7.88
N ASP A 145 -7.60 -6.50 -9.15
CA ASP A 145 -8.66 -7.09 -9.96
C ASP A 145 -8.24 -8.43 -10.57
N GLU A 146 -9.21 -9.14 -11.15
CA GLU A 146 -8.98 -10.44 -11.77
C GLU A 146 -8.09 -10.35 -13.01
N GLU A 147 -8.07 -9.20 -13.69
CA GLU A 147 -7.17 -8.97 -14.83
C GLU A 147 -5.70 -8.98 -14.37
N PHE A 148 -5.38 -8.22 -13.32
CA PHE A 148 -4.04 -8.22 -12.74
C PHE A 148 -3.64 -9.61 -12.22
N LYS A 149 -4.54 -10.29 -11.50
CA LYS A 149 -4.28 -11.63 -10.96
C LYS A 149 -3.96 -12.64 -12.05
N LYS A 150 -4.72 -12.63 -13.15
CA LYS A 150 -4.48 -13.54 -14.28
C LYS A 150 -3.18 -13.21 -15.01
N ALA A 151 -2.90 -11.93 -15.23
CA ALA A 151 -1.71 -11.49 -15.96
C ALA A 151 -0.40 -11.86 -15.26
N TYR A 152 -0.38 -11.88 -13.92
CA TYR A 152 0.84 -12.11 -13.14
C TYR A 152 0.77 -13.34 -12.24
N TRP A 153 -0.18 -14.26 -12.48
CA TRP A 153 -0.39 -15.43 -11.64
C TRP A 153 0.91 -16.20 -11.35
N GLU A 154 1.71 -16.45 -12.39
CA GLU A 154 2.98 -17.19 -12.31
C GLU A 154 4.07 -16.47 -11.50
N LYS A 155 3.91 -15.18 -11.23
CA LYS A 155 4.84 -14.40 -10.41
C LYS A 155 4.48 -14.44 -8.93
N PHE A 156 3.31 -14.95 -8.57
CA PHE A 156 2.88 -14.97 -7.18
C PHE A 156 3.57 -16.09 -6.39
N PRO A 157 3.96 -15.86 -5.13
CA PRO A 157 4.38 -16.92 -4.24
C PRO A 157 3.33 -18.03 -4.17
N PHE A 158 3.78 -19.28 -4.11
CA PHE A 158 2.88 -20.43 -4.06
C PHE A 158 1.90 -20.36 -2.87
N SER A 159 2.35 -19.83 -1.73
CA SER A 159 1.50 -19.58 -0.55
C SER A 159 0.32 -18.67 -0.88
N ASP A 160 0.55 -17.60 -1.64
CA ASP A 160 -0.46 -16.60 -1.97
C ASP A 160 -1.41 -17.09 -3.06
N GLN A 161 -0.89 -17.81 -4.06
CA GLN A 161 -1.72 -18.55 -5.03
C GLN A 161 -2.68 -19.50 -4.30
N TRP A 162 -2.17 -20.23 -3.30
CA TRP A 162 -2.96 -21.18 -2.52
C TRP A 162 -4.04 -20.48 -1.70
N GLU A 163 -3.76 -19.32 -1.10
CA GLU A 163 -4.80 -18.53 -0.41
C GLU A 163 -5.88 -18.03 -1.37
N ILE A 164 -5.53 -17.57 -2.58
CA ILE A 164 -6.51 -17.18 -3.61
C ILE A 164 -7.40 -18.37 -3.99
N LEU A 165 -6.80 -19.55 -4.23
CA LEU A 165 -7.57 -20.76 -4.56
C LEU A 165 -8.52 -21.17 -3.42
N LYS A 166 -8.07 -21.08 -2.17
CA LYS A 166 -8.93 -21.33 -1.00
C LYS A 166 -10.10 -20.36 -0.92
N GLU A 167 -9.90 -19.06 -1.21
CA GLU A 167 -10.98 -18.07 -1.21
C GLU A 167 -11.97 -18.27 -2.36
N ASN A 168 -11.50 -18.75 -3.51
CA ASN A 168 -12.38 -19.10 -4.62
C ASN A 168 -13.25 -20.32 -4.28
N PHE A 169 -12.69 -21.30 -3.56
CA PHE A 169 -13.41 -22.49 -3.14
C PHE A 169 -14.36 -22.20 -1.96
N PHE A 170 -13.90 -21.46 -0.94
CA PHE A 170 -14.61 -21.11 0.28
C PHE A 170 -14.83 -19.59 0.39
N THR A 171 -15.96 -19.11 -0.11
CA THR A 171 -16.35 -17.71 -0.17
C THR A 171 -16.44 -17.07 1.22
N ILE A 172 -16.78 -17.80 2.28
CA ILE A 172 -16.79 -17.28 3.66
C ILE A 172 -15.44 -16.68 4.06
N ARG A 173 -14.33 -17.21 3.51
CA ARG A 173 -12.97 -16.71 3.78
C ARG A 173 -12.78 -15.28 3.28
N ARG A 174 -13.49 -14.88 2.22
CA ARG A 174 -13.40 -13.52 1.65
C ARG A 174 -13.91 -12.44 2.61
N ILE A 175 -14.86 -12.77 3.49
CA ILE A 175 -15.51 -11.79 4.37
C ILE A 175 -14.72 -11.56 5.65
N LYS A 176 -13.98 -12.57 6.15
CA LYS A 176 -13.36 -12.59 7.49
C LYS A 176 -14.21 -11.82 8.53
N PRO A 177 -15.41 -12.32 8.89
CA PRO A 177 -16.30 -11.60 9.77
C PRO A 177 -15.60 -11.29 11.10
N GLY A 178 -15.36 -10.01 11.36
CA GLY A 178 -14.89 -9.54 12.66
C GLY A 178 -16.05 -9.65 13.65
N PHE A 179 -16.39 -10.86 14.12
CA PHE A 179 -17.58 -11.10 14.93
C PHE A 179 -17.68 -10.15 16.13
N LYS A 180 -16.54 -9.83 16.76
CA LYS A 180 -16.48 -8.84 17.85
C LYS A 180 -16.95 -7.45 17.40
N LEU A 181 -16.47 -6.96 16.25
CA LEU A 181 -16.86 -5.68 15.67
C LEU A 181 -18.34 -5.71 15.22
N PHE A 182 -18.78 -6.83 14.64
CA PHE A 182 -20.17 -7.03 14.22
C PHE A 182 -21.11 -6.92 15.42
N TRP A 183 -20.86 -7.67 16.49
CA TRP A 183 -21.67 -7.61 17.70
C TRP A 183 -21.62 -6.22 18.36
N SER A 184 -20.45 -5.59 18.41
CA SER A 184 -20.31 -4.23 18.94
C SER A 184 -21.14 -3.20 18.16
N ARG A 185 -21.09 -3.23 16.82
CA ARG A 185 -21.86 -2.33 15.95
C ARG A 185 -23.35 -2.66 15.94
N LEU A 186 -23.73 -3.94 16.01
CA LEU A 186 -25.12 -4.38 16.13
C LEU A 186 -25.75 -3.85 17.43
N ILE A 187 -25.07 -4.04 18.57
CA ILE A 187 -25.55 -3.58 19.88
C ILE A 187 -25.63 -2.05 19.93
N SER A 188 -24.65 -1.36 19.34
CA SER A 188 -24.61 0.11 19.32
C SER A 188 -25.48 0.76 18.23
N LYS A 189 -26.21 -0.03 17.42
CA LYS A 189 -27.00 0.43 16.26
C LYS A 189 -26.17 1.26 15.25
N LYS A 190 -24.92 0.85 15.03
CA LYS A 190 -23.94 1.49 14.13
C LYS A 190 -23.51 0.61 12.96
N LEU A 191 -24.43 -0.20 12.41
CA LEU A 191 -24.12 -1.10 11.31
C LEU A 191 -23.80 -0.35 10.01
N GLU A 192 -24.30 0.88 9.86
CA GLU A 192 -24.02 1.76 8.72
C GLU A 192 -22.54 2.09 8.56
N LEU A 193 -21.75 2.06 9.64
CA LEU A 193 -20.29 2.26 9.61
C LEU A 193 -19.51 1.15 8.90
N TYR A 194 -20.20 0.07 8.50
CA TYR A 194 -19.61 -0.92 7.59
C TYR A 194 -19.52 -0.43 6.16
N ARG A 195 -20.32 0.57 5.77
CA ARG A 195 -20.24 1.12 4.43
C ARG A 195 -19.02 2.05 4.31
N PRO A 196 -18.14 1.85 3.32
CA PRO A 196 -16.95 2.69 3.16
C PRO A 196 -17.27 4.19 3.00
N ASP A 197 -18.39 4.53 2.35
CA ASP A 197 -18.84 5.90 2.13
C ASP A 197 -19.28 6.63 3.42
N GLN A 198 -19.57 5.87 4.48
CA GLN A 198 -19.98 6.41 5.79
C GLN A 198 -18.81 6.45 6.79
N ASN A 199 -17.60 6.04 6.37
CA ASN A 199 -16.41 6.05 7.22
C ASN A 199 -15.73 7.42 7.20
N HIS A 200 -15.39 7.95 8.39
CA HIS A 200 -14.75 9.26 8.56
C HIS A 200 -13.37 9.34 7.89
N GLU A 201 -12.61 8.25 7.85
CA GLU A 201 -11.32 8.19 7.14
C GLU A 201 -11.51 8.40 5.64
N ASN A 202 -12.59 7.84 5.08
CA ASN A 202 -12.90 8.01 3.67
C ASN A 202 -13.10 9.49 3.31
N LEU A 203 -13.82 10.25 4.16
CA LEU A 203 -14.01 11.69 3.94
C LEU A 203 -12.68 12.46 3.90
N ILE A 204 -11.74 12.16 4.79
CA ILE A 204 -10.43 12.80 4.82
C ILE A 204 -9.65 12.50 3.53
N LEU A 205 -9.64 11.23 3.11
CA LEU A 205 -8.97 10.79 1.88
C LEU A 205 -9.59 11.43 0.63
N GLU A 206 -10.92 11.59 0.61
CA GLU A 206 -11.64 12.22 -0.50
C GLU A 206 -11.32 13.71 -0.64
N LEU A 207 -11.26 14.43 0.48
CA LEU A 207 -10.91 15.85 0.47
C LEU A 207 -9.44 16.10 0.09
N GLY A 208 -8.56 15.15 0.38
CA GLY A 208 -7.12 15.28 0.23
C GLY A 208 -6.50 14.52 -0.94
N ASN A 209 -7.18 14.31 -2.07
CA ASN A 209 -6.62 13.56 -3.22
C ASN A 209 -5.89 12.25 -2.80
N GLY A 210 -6.39 11.57 -1.77
CA GLY A 210 -5.84 10.35 -1.20
C GLY A 210 -4.78 10.50 -0.10
N GLU A 211 -4.34 11.71 0.22
CA GLU A 211 -3.37 12.02 1.28
C GLU A 211 -3.91 11.78 2.69
N GLN A 212 -3.02 11.51 3.64
CA GLN A 212 -3.37 11.50 5.06
C GLN A 212 -2.29 12.19 5.91
N LEU A 213 -2.71 13.28 6.56
CA LEU A 213 -1.86 14.13 7.39
C LEU A 213 -2.08 13.91 8.90
N ALA A 214 -2.80 12.87 9.28
CA ALA A 214 -3.10 12.55 10.69
C ALA A 214 -1.86 12.09 11.48
N TYR A 215 -0.81 11.64 10.81
CA TYR A 215 0.46 11.20 11.43
C TYR A 215 1.35 12.38 11.84
N ALA A 216 0.77 13.39 12.48
CA ALA A 216 1.49 14.56 12.96
C ALA A 216 1.94 14.34 14.42
N SER A 217 3.23 14.54 14.67
CA SER A 217 3.79 14.62 16.02
C SER A 217 4.74 15.79 16.12
N ALA A 218 4.50 16.70 17.08
CA ALA A 218 5.34 17.86 17.34
C ALA A 218 6.55 17.54 18.23
N SER A 219 6.56 16.38 18.88
CA SER A 219 7.66 15.92 19.72
C SER A 219 7.72 14.40 19.76
N ASN A 220 8.91 13.85 20.04
CA ASN A 220 9.07 12.41 20.23
C ASN A 220 8.63 12.00 21.64
N ASN A 221 7.94 10.87 21.74
CA ASN A 221 7.69 10.18 23.01
C ASN A 221 8.56 8.91 23.05
N PRO A 222 9.76 8.95 23.67
CA PRO A 222 10.72 7.84 23.59
C PRO A 222 10.14 6.51 24.06
N LYS A 223 9.42 6.50 25.19
CA LYS A 223 8.79 5.28 25.74
C LYS A 223 7.79 4.66 24.77
N LYS A 224 6.97 5.48 24.09
CA LYS A 224 6.04 5.01 23.06
C LYS A 224 6.80 4.46 21.86
N LEU A 225 7.80 5.20 21.36
CA LEU A 225 8.56 4.85 20.16
C LEU A 225 9.36 3.55 20.36
N GLU A 226 10.00 3.37 21.50
CA GLU A 226 10.73 2.13 21.84
C GLU A 226 9.78 0.93 21.89
N LYS A 227 8.62 1.09 22.55
CA LYS A 227 7.59 0.04 22.61
C LYS A 227 7.05 -0.31 21.21
N ASP A 228 6.77 0.70 20.39
CA ASP A 228 6.29 0.51 19.03
C ASP A 228 7.35 -0.16 18.16
N ALA A 229 8.62 0.25 18.26
CA ALA A 229 9.72 -0.36 17.53
C ALA A 229 9.87 -1.85 17.85
N LEU A 230 9.86 -2.23 19.13
CA LEU A 230 9.93 -3.64 19.54
C LEU A 230 8.75 -4.45 18.98
N ARG A 231 7.53 -3.90 19.06
CA ARG A 231 6.34 -4.54 18.51
C ARG A 231 6.46 -4.74 17.00
N LEU A 232 6.90 -3.71 16.27
CA LEU A 232 7.05 -3.74 14.81
C LEU A 232 8.15 -4.72 14.38
N LYS A 233 9.29 -4.76 15.08
CA LYS A 233 10.34 -5.78 14.85
C LYS A 233 9.76 -7.18 14.97
N SER A 234 8.99 -7.44 16.04
CA SER A 234 8.37 -8.75 16.26
C SER A 234 7.37 -9.13 15.16
N ILE A 235 6.57 -8.18 14.65
CA ILE A 235 5.57 -8.45 13.63
C ILE A 235 6.23 -8.66 12.26
N TYR A 236 7.08 -7.73 11.84
CA TYR A 236 7.55 -7.65 10.45
C TYR A 236 8.93 -8.23 10.23
N LEU A 237 9.85 -8.07 11.19
CA LEU A 237 11.27 -8.43 10.98
C LEU A 237 11.64 -9.80 11.57
N SER A 238 10.83 -10.33 12.49
CA SER A 238 11.04 -11.66 13.06
C SER A 238 10.88 -12.75 11.99
N GLY A 239 11.93 -13.54 11.75
CA GLY A 239 11.92 -14.57 10.70
C GLY A 239 11.86 -14.00 9.28
N PHE A 240 12.27 -12.74 9.10
CA PHE A 240 12.25 -12.08 7.80
C PHE A 240 13.05 -12.86 6.77
N THR A 241 12.46 -13.09 5.61
CA THR A 241 13.15 -13.71 4.47
C THR A 241 12.97 -12.85 3.24
N LEU A 242 14.06 -12.38 2.65
CA LEU A 242 14.00 -11.56 1.45
C LEU A 242 13.50 -12.40 0.26
N GLY A 243 12.38 -11.97 -0.32
CA GLY A 243 11.75 -12.55 -1.49
C GLY A 243 12.10 -11.84 -2.79
N GLU A 244 11.77 -12.48 -3.91
CA GLU A 244 12.06 -12.01 -5.27
C GLU A 244 10.85 -11.38 -5.97
N THR A 245 9.65 -11.71 -5.51
CA THR A 245 8.38 -11.31 -6.13
C THR A 245 8.28 -9.80 -6.30
N GLU A 246 8.57 -9.06 -5.24
CA GLU A 246 8.39 -7.62 -5.26
C GLU A 246 9.49 -6.88 -6.03
N PHE A 247 10.69 -7.45 -6.17
CA PHE A 247 11.71 -6.89 -7.06
C PHE A 247 11.25 -6.92 -8.52
N PHE A 248 10.57 -7.98 -8.94
CA PHE A 248 9.97 -8.05 -10.28
C PHE A 248 8.97 -6.90 -10.49
N PHE A 249 8.09 -6.62 -9.52
CA PHE A 249 7.11 -5.55 -9.67
C PHE A 249 7.70 -4.14 -9.60
N VAL A 250 8.77 -3.93 -8.81
CA VAL A 250 9.55 -2.68 -8.87
C VAL A 250 10.16 -2.51 -10.26
N GLU A 251 10.76 -3.56 -10.81
CA GLU A 251 11.34 -3.51 -12.16
C GLU A 251 10.27 -3.18 -13.23
N GLU A 252 9.10 -3.82 -13.18
CA GLU A 252 8.02 -3.54 -14.14
C GLU A 252 7.46 -2.12 -13.99
N PHE A 253 7.36 -1.60 -12.76
CA PHE A 253 7.03 -0.20 -12.51
C PHE A 253 8.04 0.74 -13.18
N LEU A 254 9.33 0.49 -12.99
CA LEU A 254 10.39 1.33 -13.52
C LEU A 254 10.49 1.27 -15.05
N LYS A 255 10.32 0.08 -15.66
CA LYS A 255 10.22 -0.07 -17.12
C LYS A 255 9.09 0.79 -17.70
N LEU A 256 7.92 0.80 -17.05
CA LEU A 256 6.81 1.66 -17.48
C LEU A 256 7.14 3.15 -17.31
N ALA A 257 7.77 3.53 -16.21
CA ALA A 257 8.15 4.92 -15.97
C ALA A 257 9.16 5.42 -17.02
N GLU A 258 10.20 4.63 -17.30
CA GLU A 258 11.20 4.94 -18.31
C GLU A 258 10.60 5.06 -19.71
N LYS A 259 9.79 4.07 -20.12
CA LYS A 259 9.11 4.05 -21.41
C LYS A 259 8.26 5.31 -21.65
N GLU A 260 7.59 5.79 -20.61
CA GLU A 260 6.71 6.96 -20.68
C GLU A 260 7.43 8.28 -20.38
N GLY A 261 8.75 8.25 -20.13
CA GLY A 261 9.55 9.45 -19.83
C GLY A 261 9.22 10.10 -18.48
N ILE A 262 8.80 9.31 -17.50
CA ILE A 262 8.34 9.76 -16.18
C ILE A 262 9.50 9.70 -15.18
N LYS A 263 9.76 10.79 -14.47
CA LYS A 263 10.81 10.81 -13.45
C LYS A 263 10.37 10.04 -12.20
N ALA A 264 10.97 8.89 -11.95
CA ALA A 264 10.65 8.05 -10.79
C ALA A 264 11.67 8.18 -9.65
N TYR A 265 11.15 8.16 -8.43
CA TYR A 265 11.93 8.13 -7.18
C TYR A 265 11.56 6.88 -6.37
N LEU A 266 12.53 5.99 -6.15
CA LEU A 266 12.39 4.89 -5.19
C LEU A 266 12.86 5.36 -3.82
N ILE A 267 11.94 5.45 -2.87
CA ILE A 267 12.18 6.12 -1.59
C ILE A 267 12.20 5.04 -0.49
N TRP A 268 13.34 4.88 0.20
CA TRP A 268 13.39 4.13 1.46
C TRP A 268 12.97 5.08 2.58
N PRO A 269 11.78 4.90 3.18
CA PRO A 269 11.30 5.83 4.20
C PRO A 269 12.18 5.79 5.45
N LYS A 270 12.37 6.96 6.07
CA LYS A 270 13.06 7.04 7.35
C LYS A 270 12.14 6.59 8.48
N VAL A 271 12.67 5.71 9.33
CA VAL A 271 11.95 5.15 10.47
C VAL A 271 12.70 5.44 11.77
N TYR A 272 12.02 5.28 12.90
CA TYR A 272 12.64 5.52 14.20
C TYR A 272 13.91 4.66 14.37
N PRO A 273 15.03 5.20 14.88
CA PRO A 273 16.30 4.46 14.97
C PRO A 273 16.20 3.10 15.66
N GLY A 274 15.35 2.98 16.70
CA GLY A 274 15.11 1.70 17.36
C GLY A 274 14.50 0.64 16.45
N TYR A 275 13.62 1.02 15.51
CA TYR A 275 13.08 0.10 14.51
C TYR A 275 14.09 -0.14 13.38
N ARG A 276 14.76 0.93 12.90
CA ARG A 276 15.82 0.87 11.86
C ARG A 276 16.95 -0.10 12.20
N ALA A 277 17.32 -0.20 13.48
CA ALA A 277 18.31 -1.17 13.94
C ALA A 277 17.99 -2.62 13.51
N GLY A 278 16.70 -2.98 13.43
CA GLY A 278 16.26 -4.28 12.94
C GLY A 278 16.59 -4.50 11.46
N TYR A 279 16.57 -3.44 10.64
CA TYR A 279 16.97 -3.56 9.24
C TYR A 279 18.45 -3.89 9.09
N TYR A 280 19.29 -3.34 9.96
CA TYR A 280 20.74 -3.59 9.98
C TYR A 280 21.09 -4.94 10.60
N GLU A 281 20.35 -5.38 11.62
CA GLU A 281 20.44 -6.75 12.15
C GLU A 281 20.17 -7.79 11.04
N LEU A 282 19.29 -7.47 10.09
CA LEU A 282 18.99 -8.29 8.91
C LEU A 282 19.93 -8.04 7.70
N GLY A 283 20.86 -7.08 7.80
CA GLY A 283 21.79 -6.74 6.72
C GLY A 283 21.14 -6.13 5.49
N LEU A 284 19.96 -5.50 5.61
CA LEU A 284 19.19 -4.98 4.47
C LEU A 284 19.88 -3.83 3.74
N GLU A 285 20.79 -3.12 4.41
CA GLU A 285 21.67 -2.12 3.80
C GLU A 285 22.68 -2.72 2.83
N LYS A 286 22.91 -4.04 2.90
CA LYS A 286 23.83 -4.78 2.02
C LYS A 286 23.11 -5.69 1.04
N THR A 287 21.92 -6.19 1.39
CA THR A 287 21.22 -7.23 0.62
C THR A 287 20.00 -6.70 -0.15
N TRP A 288 19.26 -5.74 0.41
CA TRP A 288 18.03 -5.22 -0.19
C TRP A 288 18.25 -3.87 -0.87
N TRP A 289 18.79 -2.89 -0.15
CA TRP A 289 18.93 -1.52 -0.68
C TRP A 289 19.84 -1.42 -1.91
N PRO A 290 21.00 -2.11 -1.98
CA PRO A 290 21.83 -2.08 -3.18
C PRO A 290 21.10 -2.58 -4.43
N ARG A 291 20.22 -3.57 -4.30
CA ARG A 291 19.40 -4.08 -5.42
C ARG A 291 18.36 -3.06 -5.86
N VAL A 292 17.76 -2.34 -4.92
CA VAL A 292 16.86 -1.23 -5.22
C VAL A 292 17.60 -0.11 -5.97
N GLN A 293 18.82 0.22 -5.55
CA GLN A 293 19.66 1.23 -6.22
C GLN A 293 20.06 0.78 -7.63
N GLU A 294 20.42 -0.50 -7.81
CA GLU A 294 20.72 -1.08 -9.11
C GLU A 294 19.51 -0.97 -10.05
N LEU A 295 18.32 -1.36 -9.59
CA LEU A 295 17.08 -1.20 -10.36
C LEU A 295 16.81 0.26 -10.73
N ALA A 296 16.95 1.18 -9.77
CA ALA A 296 16.74 2.61 -10.04
C ALA A 296 17.70 3.12 -11.12
N SER A 297 18.99 2.81 -10.98
CA SER A 297 20.04 3.21 -11.94
C SER A 297 19.79 2.62 -13.33
N LYS A 298 19.44 1.33 -13.40
CA LYS A 298 19.17 0.61 -14.65
C LYS A 298 18.08 1.25 -15.50
N TYR A 299 17.09 1.89 -14.89
CA TYR A 299 15.92 2.48 -15.55
C TYR A 299 15.83 4.02 -15.43
N GLY A 300 16.95 4.69 -15.15
CA GLY A 300 17.02 6.16 -15.09
C GLY A 300 16.22 6.82 -13.94
N ALA A 301 15.79 6.03 -12.95
CA ALA A 301 15.14 6.52 -11.74
C ALA A 301 16.18 6.95 -10.69
N SER A 302 15.72 7.67 -9.67
CA SER A 302 16.57 8.05 -8.54
C SER A 302 16.21 7.19 -7.32
N ALA A 303 17.22 6.67 -6.61
CA ALA A 303 17.02 6.01 -5.32
C ALA A 303 17.30 7.02 -4.20
N ALA A 304 16.38 7.15 -3.24
CA ALA A 304 16.48 8.11 -2.14
C ALA A 304 16.33 7.39 -0.80
N ASP A 305 17.44 7.22 -0.08
CA ASP A 305 17.42 6.74 1.29
C ASP A 305 17.13 7.91 2.25
N MET A 306 15.88 8.05 2.65
CA MET A 306 15.51 9.14 3.57
C MET A 306 16.17 8.98 4.93
N ASN A 307 16.62 7.77 5.29
CA ASN A 307 17.29 7.55 6.56
C ASN A 307 18.67 8.22 6.64
N THR A 308 19.25 8.62 5.49
CA THR A 308 20.51 9.37 5.40
C THR A 308 20.31 10.78 4.85
N LEU A 309 19.30 10.97 3.99
CA LEU A 309 19.04 12.26 3.34
C LEU A 309 18.26 13.25 4.20
N SER A 310 17.30 12.78 5.02
CA SER A 310 16.46 13.65 5.85
C SER A 310 17.10 13.88 7.21
N SER A 311 17.25 15.14 7.60
CA SER A 311 17.74 15.56 8.91
C SER A 311 16.65 15.56 9.99
N CYS A 312 15.37 15.59 9.60
CA CYS A 312 14.26 15.60 10.55
C CYS A 312 14.13 14.28 11.31
N ASP A 313 14.10 14.37 12.64
CA ASP A 313 13.98 13.25 13.58
C ASP A 313 12.72 13.36 14.46
N LEU A 314 11.57 13.66 13.84
CA LEU A 314 10.26 13.57 14.48
C LEU A 314 9.50 12.34 13.98
N TYR A 315 8.97 11.57 14.93
CA TYR A 315 8.29 10.31 14.65
C TYR A 315 6.90 10.29 15.29
N TYR A 316 5.91 9.80 14.54
CA TYR A 316 4.56 9.57 15.06
C TYR A 316 4.48 8.25 15.84
N ASP A 317 5.12 7.22 15.28
CA ASP A 317 5.31 5.89 15.88
C ASP A 317 6.66 5.30 15.43
N GLY A 318 6.95 4.05 15.81
CA GLY A 318 8.22 3.41 15.46
C GLY A 318 8.47 3.25 13.94
N SER A 319 7.42 3.32 13.12
CA SER A 319 7.46 3.11 11.68
C SER A 319 7.24 4.36 10.83
N HIS A 320 6.51 5.36 11.32
CA HIS A 320 6.10 6.53 10.56
C HIS A 320 6.78 7.78 11.10
N GLN A 321 7.48 8.50 10.23
CA GLN A 321 7.88 9.87 10.54
C GLN A 321 6.66 10.78 10.69
N SER A 322 6.85 11.84 11.46
CA SER A 322 5.90 12.92 11.57
C SER A 322 5.70 13.58 10.21
N VAL A 323 4.46 13.95 9.89
CA VAL A 323 4.11 14.72 8.68
C VAL A 323 4.96 15.98 8.53
N PHE A 324 5.40 16.59 9.64
CA PHE A 324 6.27 17.77 9.62
C PHE A 324 7.65 17.51 8.97
N CYS A 325 8.12 16.26 8.95
CA CYS A 325 9.37 15.90 8.26
C CYS A 325 9.20 15.74 6.75
N ILE A 326 7.97 15.58 6.26
CA ILE A 326 7.72 15.20 4.86
C ILE A 326 7.92 16.39 3.93
N SER A 327 7.78 17.62 4.43
CA SER A 327 8.12 18.83 3.67
C SER A 327 9.61 18.88 3.33
N GLU A 328 10.49 18.51 4.26
CA GLU A 328 11.94 18.41 4.00
C GLU A 328 12.23 17.34 2.93
N GLN A 329 11.61 16.16 3.03
CA GLN A 329 11.81 15.09 2.05
C GLN A 329 11.32 15.47 0.66
N SER A 330 10.15 16.10 0.59
CA SER A 330 9.60 16.61 -0.66
C SER A 330 10.51 17.67 -1.27
N GLU A 331 11.10 18.55 -0.45
CA GLU A 331 12.09 19.53 -0.92
C GLU A 331 13.35 18.86 -1.48
N ILE A 332 13.90 17.84 -0.80
CA ILE A 332 15.04 17.07 -1.29
C ILE A 332 14.75 16.47 -2.67
N LEU A 333 13.60 15.80 -2.81
CA LEU A 333 13.20 15.15 -4.08
C LEU A 333 12.95 16.17 -5.19
N MET A 334 12.27 17.29 -4.90
CA MET A 334 11.96 18.31 -5.90
C MET A 334 13.19 19.16 -6.30
N ASN A 335 14.19 19.28 -5.43
CA ASN A 335 15.48 19.87 -5.77
C ASN A 335 16.27 18.99 -6.75
N ASP A 336 16.17 17.66 -6.64
CA ASP A 336 16.75 16.74 -7.64
C ASP A 336 16.01 16.84 -8.98
N TYR A 337 14.67 16.86 -8.93
CA TYR A 337 13.81 16.98 -10.10
C TYR A 337 14.14 18.25 -10.91
N THR A 338 14.30 19.39 -10.24
CA THR A 338 14.65 20.66 -10.89
C THR A 338 16.15 20.81 -11.22
N GLY A 339 16.98 19.87 -10.79
CA GLY A 339 18.44 19.93 -10.99
C GLY A 339 19.16 20.93 -10.08
N LYS A 340 18.48 21.52 -9.09
CA LYS A 340 19.11 22.41 -8.09
C LYS A 340 20.12 21.69 -7.21
N LYS A 341 19.79 20.46 -6.80
CA LYS A 341 20.67 19.60 -6.00
C LYS A 341 20.35 18.14 -6.31
N LYS A 342 21.29 17.44 -6.94
CA LYS A 342 21.11 16.03 -7.29
C LYS A 342 21.18 15.14 -6.06
N LEU A 343 20.40 14.06 -6.09
CA LEU A 343 20.56 12.95 -5.15
C LEU A 343 21.94 12.29 -5.35
N PRO A 344 22.55 11.78 -4.28
CA PRO A 344 23.86 11.12 -4.33
C PRO A 344 23.86 9.82 -5.14
#